data_AF-N2BNC6-F1
#
_entry.id   AF-N2BNC6-F1
#
_cell.length_a   1.000
_cell.length_b   1.000
_cell.length_c   1.000
_cell.angle_alpha   90.00
_cell.angle_beta   90.00
_cell.angle_gamma   90.00
#
_symmetry.space_group_name_H-M   'P 1'
#
loop_
_entity.id
_entity.type
_entity.pdbx_description
1 polymer ?
#
loop_
_entity_poly.entity_id
_entity_poly.type
_entity_poly.pdbx_seq_one_letter_code
_entity_poly.pdbx_strand_id
1 'polypeptide(L)'
;MIAAILISLVASVQDIRTRCVANAHSLLLLLLGVALRLAYAPSTFMLYAGFTIALAFVLVAVELLFRKRQNHAALGMGDIKFIAAWGMWLGPVTVMAVGIGCALAAVFGVVVQQKTIALVPWLTIGFVFVVLVVRFV
;
A
#
# COMPACT_ATOMS: atom_id res chain seq x y z
N MET A 1 12.57 -8.93 -2.00
CA MET A 1 11.73 -8.26 -3.04
C MET A 1 10.70 -9.21 -3.63
N ILE A 2 11.10 -10.37 -4.19
CA ILE A 2 10.17 -11.37 -4.76
C ILE A 2 9.05 -11.76 -3.77
N ALA A 3 9.40 -12.05 -2.51
CA ALA A 3 8.41 -12.38 -1.48
C ALA A 3 7.33 -11.28 -1.27
N ALA A 4 7.71 -9.99 -1.27
CA ALA A 4 6.75 -8.89 -1.14
C ALA A 4 5.81 -8.80 -2.35
N ILE A 5 6.32 -9.07 -3.55
CA ILE A 5 5.52 -9.12 -4.78
C ILE A 5 4.53 -10.27 -4.71
N LEU A 6 4.97 -11.47 -4.31
CA LEU A 6 4.09 -12.63 -4.16
C LEU A 6 2.98 -12.39 -3.12
N ILE A 7 3.32 -11.83 -1.95
CA ILE A 7 2.33 -11.46 -0.92
C ILE A 7 1.32 -10.45 -1.48
N SER A 8 1.80 -9.47 -2.25
CA SER A 8 0.94 -8.45 -2.85
C SER A 8 0.02 -8.99 -3.95
N LEU A 9 0.49 -9.97 -4.73
CA LEU A 9 -0.33 -10.69 -5.71
C LEU A 9 -1.42 -11.52 -5.01
N VAL A 10 -1.08 -12.25 -3.94
CA VAL A 10 -2.07 -13.00 -3.17
C VAL A 10 -3.09 -12.05 -2.53
N ALA A 11 -2.64 -10.93 -1.95
CA ALA A 11 -3.52 -9.90 -1.41
C ALA A 11 -4.42 -9.28 -2.50
N SER A 12 -3.91 -9.09 -3.72
CA SER A 12 -4.68 -8.59 -4.86
C SER A 12 -5.77 -9.57 -5.30
N VAL A 13 -5.44 -10.87 -5.38
CA VAL A 13 -6.43 -11.92 -5.70
C VAL A 13 -7.50 -12.00 -4.62
N GLN A 14 -7.12 -11.89 -3.35
CA GLN A 14 -8.06 -11.84 -2.26
C GLN A 14 -8.96 -10.59 -2.33
N ASP A 15 -8.39 -9.40 -2.58
CA ASP A 15 -9.14 -8.16 -2.67
C ASP A 15 -10.18 -8.18 -3.80
N ILE A 16 -9.83 -8.77 -4.95
CA ILE A 16 -10.78 -8.96 -6.05
C ILE A 16 -11.95 -9.87 -5.65
N ARG A 17 -11.68 -10.93 -4.88
CA ARG A 17 -12.70 -11.93 -4.49
C ARG A 17 -13.57 -11.46 -3.32
N THR A 18 -12.96 -10.91 -2.29
CA THR A 18 -13.63 -10.63 -1.01
C THR A 18 -13.77 -9.16 -0.69
N ARG A 19 -13.23 -8.24 -1.52
CA ARG A 19 -13.20 -6.79 -1.28
C ARG A 19 -12.62 -6.40 0.09
N CYS A 20 -11.75 -7.26 0.59
CA CYS A 20 -11.21 -7.22 1.94
C CYS A 20 -9.77 -7.71 1.90
N VAL A 21 -8.86 -6.90 2.42
CA VAL A 21 -7.46 -7.26 2.59
C VAL A 21 -7.26 -7.87 3.97
N ALA A 22 -6.88 -9.14 4.06
CA ALA A 22 -6.61 -9.77 5.34
C ALA A 22 -5.39 -9.13 6.02
N ASN A 23 -5.51 -8.83 7.31
CA ASN A 23 -4.44 -8.23 8.12
C ASN A 23 -3.12 -9.01 8.05
N ALA A 24 -3.20 -10.34 7.86
CA ALA A 24 -2.04 -11.20 7.75
C ALA A 24 -1.09 -10.78 6.61
N HIS A 25 -1.61 -10.36 5.45
CA HIS A 25 -0.78 -9.95 4.32
C HIS A 25 -0.01 -8.68 4.63
N SER A 26 -0.69 -7.64 5.14
CA SER A 26 -0.06 -6.38 5.51
C SER A 26 0.95 -6.57 6.64
N LEU A 27 0.64 -7.43 7.63
CA LEU A 27 1.56 -7.74 8.73
C LEU A 27 2.81 -8.47 8.25
N LEU A 28 2.66 -9.53 7.44
CA LEU A 28 3.79 -10.27 6.86
C LEU A 28 4.68 -9.36 6.02
N LEU A 29 4.07 -8.50 5.20
CA LEU A 29 4.78 -7.55 4.36
C LEU A 29 5.58 -6.55 5.21
N LEU A 30 4.99 -6.02 6.29
CA LEU A 30 5.67 -5.14 7.23
C LEU A 30 6.84 -5.84 7.94
N LEU A 31 6.62 -7.04 8.49
CA LEU A 31 7.64 -7.79 9.23
C LEU A 31 8.84 -8.14 8.34
N LEU A 32 8.58 -8.56 7.10
CA LEU A 32 9.66 -8.81 6.14
C LEU A 32 10.41 -7.53 5.76
N GLY A 33 9.70 -6.41 5.61
CA GLY A 33 10.33 -5.11 5.35
C GLY A 33 11.23 -4.66 6.50
N VAL A 34 10.76 -4.83 7.74
CA VAL A 34 11.54 -4.56 8.96
C VAL A 34 12.78 -5.44 9.02
N ALA A 35 12.63 -6.76 8.87
CA ALA A 35 13.72 -7.71 8.95
C ALA A 35 14.80 -7.42 7.89
N LEU A 36 14.40 -7.19 6.64
CA LEU A 36 15.33 -6.86 5.55
C LEU A 36 16.04 -5.53 5.79
N ARG A 37 15.31 -4.49 6.23
CA ARG A 37 15.91 -3.18 6.46
C ARG A 37 16.93 -3.22 7.60
N LEU A 38 16.64 -3.95 8.68
CA LEU A 38 17.60 -4.16 9.77
C LEU A 38 18.82 -4.98 9.32
N ALA A 39 18.63 -5.99 8.48
CA ALA A 39 19.71 -6.85 8.00
C ALA A 39 20.65 -6.17 7.00
N TYR A 40 20.11 -5.38 6.06
CA TYR A 40 20.87 -4.88 4.90
C TYR A 40 21.10 -3.36 4.91
N ALA A 41 20.26 -2.57 5.56
CA ALA A 41 20.39 -1.11 5.57
C ALA A 41 19.95 -0.46 6.91
N PRO A 42 20.55 -0.86 8.05
CA PRO A 42 20.11 -0.44 9.38
C PRO A 42 20.21 1.07 9.60
N SER A 43 21.15 1.76 8.94
CA SER A 43 21.30 3.22 9.00
C SER A 43 20.06 3.98 8.52
N THR A 44 19.29 3.39 7.60
CA THR A 44 18.07 3.99 7.06
C THR A 44 16.80 3.53 7.77
N PHE A 45 16.91 2.60 8.72
CA PHE A 45 15.76 1.98 9.38
C PHE A 45 14.82 3.01 10.04
N MET A 46 15.35 3.92 10.84
CA MET A 46 14.55 4.90 11.57
C MET A 46 13.78 5.85 10.64
N LEU A 47 14.38 6.23 9.50
CA LEU A 47 13.72 7.05 8.50
C LEU A 47 12.51 6.32 7.90
N TYR A 48 12.67 5.06 7.51
CA TYR A 48 11.61 4.27 6.87
C TYR A 48 10.52 3.88 7.86
N ALA A 49 10.89 3.50 9.09
CA ALA A 49 9.94 3.20 10.16
C ALA A 49 9.15 4.45 10.56
N GLY A 50 9.83 5.59 10.76
CA GLY A 50 9.19 6.87 11.07
C GLY A 50 8.26 7.31 9.95
N PHE A 51 8.69 7.20 8.69
CA PHE A 51 7.85 7.49 7.53
C PHE A 51 6.62 6.57 7.46
N THR A 52 6.80 5.26 7.68
CA THR A 52 5.71 4.28 7.67
C THR A 52 4.64 4.59 8.71
N ILE A 53 5.07 4.90 9.94
CA ILE A 53 4.19 5.27 11.04
C ILE A 53 3.47 6.58 10.72
N ALA A 54 4.21 7.61 10.29
CA ALA A 54 3.64 8.90 9.91
C ALA A 54 2.60 8.77 8.79
N LEU A 55 2.93 7.99 7.74
CA LEU A 55 2.03 7.71 6.62
C LEU A 55 0.75 7.02 7.11
N ALA A 56 0.86 6.01 7.96
CA ALA A 56 -0.29 5.33 8.53
C ALA A 56 -1.19 6.29 9.33
N PHE A 57 -0.60 7.12 10.21
CA PHE A 57 -1.35 8.11 10.98
C PHE A 57 -2.07 9.13 10.10
N VAL A 58 -1.38 9.67 9.09
CA VAL A 58 -1.97 10.64 8.16
C VAL A 58 -3.12 10.02 7.39
N LEU A 59 -2.94 8.81 6.82
CA LEU A 59 -3.99 8.14 6.05
C LEU A 59 -5.20 7.78 6.93
N VAL A 60 -4.97 7.30 8.14
CA VAL A 60 -6.05 7.04 9.11
C VAL A 60 -6.79 8.33 9.47
N ALA A 61 -6.06 9.41 9.78
CA ALA A 61 -6.67 10.70 10.12
C ALA A 61 -7.53 11.25 8.97
N VAL A 62 -7.02 11.17 7.74
CA VAL A 62 -7.76 11.57 6.53
C VAL A 62 -9.02 10.72 6.34
N GLU A 63 -8.92 9.40 6.47
CA GLU A 63 -10.06 8.48 6.36
C GLU A 63 -11.11 8.74 7.43
N LEU A 64 -10.70 8.99 8.69
CA LEU A 64 -11.62 9.32 9.78
C LEU A 64 -12.32 10.66 9.55
N LEU A 65 -11.58 11.67 9.07
CA LEU A 65 -12.16 12.97 8.72
C LEU A 65 -13.15 12.85 7.56
N PHE A 66 -12.84 12.01 6.58
CA PHE A 66 -13.71 11.76 5.43
C PHE A 66 -14.98 11.02 5.84
N ARG A 67 -14.86 9.95 6.64
CA ARG A 67 -16.01 9.21 7.19
C ARG A 67 -16.93 10.11 8.00
N LYS A 68 -16.36 11.00 8.82
CA LYS A 68 -17.13 11.98 9.59
C LYS A 68 -17.94 12.95 8.70
N ARG A 69 -17.44 13.27 7.50
CA ARG A 69 -18.11 14.21 6.58
C ARG A 69 -19.10 13.54 5.63
N GLN A 70 -18.79 12.35 5.11
CA GLN A 70 -19.57 11.72 4.05
C GLN A 70 -20.30 10.45 4.47
N ASN A 71 -20.15 9.98 5.72
CA ASN A 71 -20.68 8.71 6.24
C ASN A 71 -20.29 7.46 5.42
N HIS A 72 -19.31 7.58 4.52
CA HIS A 72 -18.80 6.51 3.66
C HIS A 72 -17.28 6.40 3.81
N ALA A 73 -16.75 5.20 3.55
CA ALA A 73 -15.32 4.95 3.51
C ALA A 73 -14.73 5.49 2.18
N ALA A 74 -13.58 6.15 2.22
CA ALA A 74 -12.89 6.60 1.01
C ALA A 74 -11.93 5.51 0.50
N LEU A 75 -10.94 5.19 1.32
CA LEU A 75 -9.88 4.23 0.99
C LEU A 75 -10.07 2.88 1.70
N GLY A 76 -10.79 2.86 2.83
CA GLY A 76 -10.94 1.65 3.63
C GLY A 76 -9.70 1.31 4.46
N MET A 77 -9.90 0.80 5.67
CA MET A 77 -8.80 0.54 6.61
C MET A 77 -7.86 -0.59 6.17
N GLY A 78 -8.31 -1.50 5.29
CA GLY A 78 -7.46 -2.56 4.73
C GLY A 78 -6.35 -1.99 3.86
N ASP A 79 -6.72 -1.12 2.93
CA ASP A 79 -5.79 -0.51 1.97
C ASP A 79 -4.78 0.39 2.67
N ILE A 80 -5.20 1.14 3.69
CA ILE A 80 -4.31 1.98 4.50
C ILE A 80 -3.21 1.14 5.17
N LYS A 81 -3.55 -0.01 5.75
CA LYS A 81 -2.56 -0.91 6.37
C LYS A 81 -1.61 -1.48 5.32
N PHE A 82 -2.12 -1.82 4.15
CA PHE A 82 -1.31 -2.36 3.05
C PHE A 82 -0.34 -1.32 2.49
N ILE A 83 -0.81 -0.10 2.26
CA ILE A 83 0.01 1.05 1.84
C ILE A 83 1.09 1.35 2.89
N ALA A 84 0.71 1.41 4.17
CA ALA A 84 1.66 1.64 5.25
C ALA A 84 2.73 0.53 5.30
N ALA A 85 2.36 -0.74 5.14
CA ALA A 85 3.33 -1.85 5.11
C ALA A 85 4.36 -1.70 3.98
N TRP A 86 3.92 -1.25 2.79
CA TRP A 86 4.82 -0.93 1.68
C TRP A 86 5.72 0.29 1.95
N GLY A 87 5.28 1.20 2.83
CA GLY A 87 6.09 2.28 3.41
C GLY A 87 7.43 1.81 3.96
N MET A 88 7.48 0.62 4.56
CA MET A 88 8.73 0.10 5.14
C MET A 88 9.72 -0.36 4.08
N TRP A 89 9.22 -0.78 2.91
CA TRP A 89 10.03 -1.22 1.78
C TRP A 89 10.53 -0.04 0.98
N LEU A 90 9.63 0.87 0.63
CA LEU A 90 9.85 1.93 -0.35
C LEU A 90 10.14 3.29 0.29
N GLY A 91 9.79 3.50 1.56
CA GLY A 91 10.03 4.78 2.24
C GLY A 91 9.27 5.92 1.57
N PRO A 92 9.83 7.13 1.47
CA PRO A 92 9.12 8.29 0.91
C PRO A 92 8.57 8.09 -0.51
N VAL A 93 9.21 7.28 -1.35
CA VAL A 93 8.72 7.02 -2.72
C VAL A 93 7.44 6.16 -2.76
N THR A 94 7.00 5.63 -1.61
CA THR A 94 5.68 4.98 -1.47
C THR A 94 4.55 5.89 -1.91
N VAL A 95 4.65 7.20 -1.65
CA VAL A 95 3.62 8.18 -2.05
C VAL A 95 3.46 8.19 -3.57
N MET A 96 4.57 8.12 -4.30
CA MET A 96 4.56 8.08 -5.77
C MET A 96 3.93 6.78 -6.27
N ALA A 97 4.25 5.64 -5.65
CA ALA A 97 3.65 4.35 -5.99
C ALA A 97 2.14 4.32 -5.75
N VAL A 98 1.67 4.88 -4.63
CA VAL A 98 0.24 5.04 -4.33
C VAL A 98 -0.43 5.95 -5.35
N GLY A 99 0.20 7.07 -5.71
CA GLY A 99 -0.31 7.98 -6.74
C GLY A 99 -0.52 7.29 -8.09
N ILE A 100 0.46 6.49 -8.53
CA ILE A 100 0.36 5.69 -9.76
C ILE A 100 -0.78 4.68 -9.66
N GLY A 101 -0.86 3.93 -8.56
CA GLY A 101 -1.93 2.94 -8.35
C GLY A 101 -3.32 3.57 -8.35
N CYS A 102 -3.51 4.68 -7.64
CA CYS A 102 -4.78 5.41 -7.60
C CYS A 102 -5.15 6.00 -8.97
N ALA A 103 -4.18 6.52 -9.73
CA ALA A 103 -4.42 7.04 -11.08
C ALA A 103 -4.89 5.93 -12.03
N LEU A 104 -4.23 4.76 -11.99
CA LEU A 104 -4.65 3.59 -12.79
C LEU A 104 -6.04 3.10 -12.40
N ALA A 105 -6.32 3.01 -11.10
CA ALA A 105 -7.64 2.63 -10.59
C ALA A 105 -8.73 3.61 -11.05
N ALA A 106 -8.44 4.92 -11.03
CA ALA A 106 -9.37 5.95 -11.48
C ALA A 106 -9.65 5.86 -12.99
N VAL A 107 -8.60 5.72 -13.82
CA VAL A 107 -8.75 5.54 -15.27
C VAL A 107 -9.58 4.31 -15.58
N PHE A 108 -9.27 3.18 -14.94
CA PHE A 108 -10.04 1.95 -15.12
C PHE A 108 -11.51 2.11 -14.68
N GLY A 109 -11.74 2.79 -13.55
CA GLY A 109 -13.08 3.07 -13.04
C GLY A 109 -13.95 3.87 -14.00
N VAL A 110 -13.36 4.90 -14.62
CA VAL A 110 -14.04 5.73 -15.62
C VAL A 110 -14.33 4.92 -16.88
N VAL A 111 -13.36 4.14 -17.38
CA VAL A 111 -13.50 3.36 -18.62
C VAL A 111 -14.53 2.24 -18.47
N VAL A 112 -14.51 1.52 -17.36
CA VAL A 112 -15.40 0.36 -17.12
C VAL A 112 -16.70 0.77 -16.41
N GLN A 113 -16.86 2.06 -16.08
CA GLN A 113 -18.01 2.62 -15.36
C GLN A 113 -18.35 1.88 -14.06
N GLN A 114 -17.34 1.37 -13.35
CA GLN A 114 -17.54 0.68 -12.07
C GLN A 114 -17.65 1.67 -10.92
N LYS A 115 -18.71 1.56 -10.13
CA LYS A 115 -18.91 2.37 -8.90
C LYS A 115 -17.98 1.96 -7.76
N THR A 116 -17.52 0.72 -7.73
CA THR A 116 -16.63 0.17 -6.68
C THR A 116 -15.52 -0.69 -7.29
N ILE A 117 -14.28 -0.39 -6.93
CA ILE A 117 -13.09 -0.99 -7.53
C ILE A 117 -12.21 -1.57 -6.42
N ALA A 118 -11.58 -2.71 -6.69
CA ALA A 118 -10.60 -3.33 -5.80
C ALA A 118 -9.30 -2.55 -6.00
N LEU A 119 -8.84 -1.84 -4.97
CA LEU A 119 -7.73 -0.90 -5.10
C LEU A 119 -6.37 -1.60 -5.01
N VAL A 120 -6.27 -2.71 -4.28
CA VAL A 120 -5.01 -3.41 -4.02
C VAL A 120 -4.32 -3.92 -5.30
N PRO A 121 -5.03 -4.46 -6.31
CA PRO A 121 -4.40 -4.81 -7.59
C PRO A 121 -3.69 -3.62 -8.25
N TRP A 122 -4.32 -2.45 -8.25
CA TRP A 122 -3.75 -1.23 -8.84
C TRP A 122 -2.58 -0.68 -8.03
N LEU A 123 -2.71 -0.71 -6.70
CA LEU A 123 -1.60 -0.36 -5.80
C LEU A 123 -0.41 -1.30 -6.00
N THR A 124 -0.66 -2.60 -6.16
CA THR A 124 0.40 -3.59 -6.40
C THR A 124 1.16 -3.29 -7.70
N ILE A 125 0.45 -2.90 -8.77
CA ILE A 125 1.10 -2.45 -10.02
C ILE A 125 1.98 -1.22 -9.76
N GLY A 126 1.47 -0.23 -9.03
CA GLY A 126 2.24 0.98 -8.66
C GLY A 126 3.49 0.66 -7.84
N PHE A 127 3.36 -0.20 -6.81
CA PHE A 127 4.49 -0.63 -5.99
C PHE A 127 5.53 -1.41 -6.79
N VAL A 128 5.12 -2.38 -7.61
CA VAL A 128 6.03 -3.14 -8.47
C VAL A 128 6.73 -2.24 -9.48
N PHE A 129 6.02 -1.30 -10.08
CA PHE A 129 6.61 -0.34 -11.01
C PHE A 129 7.70 0.50 -10.35
N VAL A 130 7.40 1.10 -9.19
CA VAL A 130 8.40 1.90 -8.45
C VAL A 130 9.57 1.04 -7.98
N VAL A 131 9.32 -0.20 -7.54
CA VAL A 131 10.38 -1.16 -7.21
C VAL A 131 11.34 -1.37 -8.38
N LEU A 132 10.80 -1.56 -9.60
CA LEU A 132 11.60 -1.82 -10.79
C LEU A 132 12.37 -0.58 -11.25
N VAL A 133 11.76 0.60 -11.16
CA VAL A 133 12.34 1.88 -11.61
C VAL A 133 13.41 2.38 -10.64
N VAL A 134 13.14 2.33 -9.33
CA VAL A 134 14.02 2.93 -8.31
C VAL A 134 15.21 2.04 -7.96
N ARG A 135 15.26 0.79 -8.45
CA ARG A 135 16.32 -0.21 -8.21
C ARG A 135 16.96 -0.06 -6.82
N PHE A 136 16.22 -0.47 -5.79
CA PHE A 136 16.74 -0.48 -4.43
C PHE A 136 17.93 -1.45 -4.32
N VAL A 137 19.09 -0.91 -3.93
CA VAL A 137 20.24 -1.64 -3.36
C VAL A 137 20.07 -1.67 -1.85
#